data_AF-A0A7C3UJ86-F1
#
_entry.id   AF-A0A7C3UJ86-F1
#
_cell.length_a   1.000
_cell.length_b   1.000
_cell.length_c   1.000
_cell.angle_alpha   90.00
_cell.angle_beta   90.00
_cell.angle_gamma   90.00
#
_symmetry.space_group_name_H-M   'P 1'
#
loop_
_entity.id
_entity.type
_entity.pdbx_description
1 polymer ?
#
loop_
_entity_poly.entity_id
_entity_poly.type
_entity_poly.pdbx_seq_one_letter_code
_entity_poly.pdbx_strand_id
1 'polypeptide(L)'
;MRKIIFFAFLAYLIIPVNIYACMIVFYKQDPLIYEISHRAIIIYDSENQKIGLIPQISFKGRPQDFAVVVPTPSVPKLNSVSSTIFYDVEYLTSPITRWREDGFGCSYVTGTAEDSTSRVDYGEISIINEKTIGAFDTVTLSASDPDALINWLKENGYRFSSNDKSILDYYIQKGWVFTAMKFNEPALMDTPCNINPIIFRYSASSIVYPIRLMSINTEDSTNLVIYVLSNSKMTFPSAVVEYANNIDDNELKEIEKNYPAFAGLIGQNRYLTKLKRTFSIMEMDSDIEITKSADNKEYKGIIYYSVSTLKDVLPMLVAILILLAVRYIIVKKRSVC
;
A
#
# COMPACT_ATOMS: atom_id res chain seq x y z
N MET A 1 -29.13 -31.77 10.82
CA MET A 1 -29.47 -30.33 10.86
C MET A 1 -28.35 -29.47 11.45
N ARG A 2 -27.76 -29.81 12.60
CA ARG A 2 -26.66 -29.01 13.22
C ARG A 2 -25.36 -28.91 12.39
N LYS A 3 -24.99 -29.95 11.64
CA LYS A 3 -23.77 -29.97 10.79
C LYS A 3 -23.89 -29.14 9.50
N ILE A 4 -25.09 -28.99 8.94
CA ILE A 4 -25.31 -28.27 7.65
C ILE A 4 -25.32 -26.76 7.87
N ILE A 5 -25.89 -26.30 9.00
CA ILE A 5 -25.86 -24.89 9.40
C ILE A 5 -24.42 -24.45 9.72
N PHE A 6 -23.61 -25.35 10.28
CA PHE A 6 -22.19 -25.08 10.55
C PHE A 6 -21.36 -24.87 9.27
N PHE A 7 -21.59 -25.68 8.23
CA PHE A 7 -20.90 -25.51 6.94
C PHE A 7 -21.36 -24.27 6.16
N ALA A 8 -22.63 -23.87 6.29
CA ALA A 8 -23.13 -22.65 5.67
C ALA A 8 -22.57 -21.37 6.34
N PHE A 9 -22.33 -21.41 7.65
CA PHE A 9 -21.69 -20.29 8.37
C PHE A 9 -20.18 -20.20 8.09
N LEU A 10 -19.52 -21.35 7.89
CA LEU A 10 -18.10 -21.42 7.54
C LEU A 10 -17.82 -20.88 6.12
N ALA A 11 -18.76 -21.04 5.18
CA ALA A 11 -18.64 -20.51 3.82
C ALA A 11 -18.83 -18.97 3.73
N TYR A 12 -19.58 -18.38 4.67
CA TYR A 12 -19.76 -16.92 4.74
C TYR A 12 -18.52 -16.19 5.30
N LEU A 13 -17.61 -16.91 5.97
CA LEU A 13 -16.32 -16.37 6.45
C LEU A 13 -15.22 -16.35 5.37
N ILE A 14 -15.49 -16.83 4.15
CA ILE A 14 -14.53 -16.90 3.03
C ILE A 14 -14.87 -15.82 1.97
N ILE A 15 -15.23 -14.62 2.42
CA ILE A 15 -15.22 -13.45 1.54
C ILE A 15 -13.82 -12.84 1.68
N PRO A 16 -12.95 -12.94 0.65
CA PRO A 16 -11.65 -12.28 0.71
C PRO A 16 -11.87 -10.76 0.65
N VAL A 17 -11.67 -10.09 1.78
CA VAL A 17 -11.48 -8.65 1.82
C VAL A 17 -10.04 -8.41 1.37
N ASN A 18 -9.85 -8.22 0.06
CA ASN A 18 -8.55 -7.95 -0.53
C ASN A 18 -8.10 -6.52 -0.19
N ILE A 19 -7.14 -6.41 0.72
CA ILE A 19 -6.39 -5.18 1.01
C ILE A 19 -4.94 -5.43 0.56
N TYR A 20 -4.51 -4.70 -0.47
CA TYR A 20 -3.23 -4.84 -1.16
C TYR A 20 -2.16 -3.91 -0.54
N ALA A 21 -0.94 -4.39 -0.25
CA ALA A 21 0.19 -3.57 0.26
C ALA A 21 1.59 -4.20 0.06
N CYS A 22 2.63 -3.36 0.11
CA CYS A 22 3.92 -3.44 -0.62
C CYS A 22 5.09 -3.83 0.25
N MET A 23 6.15 -4.49 -0.24
CA MET A 23 7.52 -4.42 0.30
C MET A 23 8.52 -5.41 -0.32
N ILE A 24 9.82 -5.21 -0.07
CA ILE A 24 10.83 -6.27 -0.22
C ILE A 24 11.19 -6.80 1.18
N VAL A 25 11.18 -8.11 1.32
CA VAL A 25 11.23 -8.91 2.56
C VAL A 25 12.24 -10.03 2.34
N PHE A 26 13.34 -10.08 3.10
CA PHE A 26 14.33 -11.17 3.02
C PHE A 26 14.06 -12.23 4.08
N TYR A 27 13.98 -13.52 3.74
CA TYR A 27 13.52 -14.58 4.65
C TYR A 27 14.64 -15.44 5.26
N LYS A 28 14.39 -16.02 6.45
CA LYS A 28 15.28 -16.99 7.13
C LYS A 28 15.07 -18.46 6.69
N GLN A 29 13.87 -18.83 6.23
CA GLN A 29 13.49 -20.16 5.70
C GLN A 29 12.44 -20.05 4.57
N ASP A 30 12.30 -21.09 3.73
CA ASP A 30 11.42 -21.09 2.55
C ASP A 30 9.97 -20.77 2.91
N PRO A 31 9.34 -19.77 2.27
CA PRO A 31 7.97 -19.42 2.56
C PRO A 31 6.99 -20.31 1.78
N LEU A 32 5.98 -20.79 2.48
CA LEU A 32 4.62 -20.80 1.94
C LEU A 32 4.09 -19.39 2.21
N ILE A 33 3.72 -18.58 1.22
CA ILE A 33 2.62 -17.57 1.26
C ILE A 33 2.70 -16.55 0.09
N TYR A 34 1.49 -16.19 -0.37
CA TYR A 34 1.03 -15.30 -1.44
C TYR A 34 1.16 -13.78 -1.20
N GLU A 35 1.62 -13.11 -2.27
CA GLU A 35 1.27 -11.77 -2.78
C GLU A 35 1.71 -10.53 -1.95
N ILE A 36 2.70 -9.81 -2.49
CA ILE A 36 3.20 -8.50 -2.06
C ILE A 36 2.70 -7.45 -3.09
N SER A 37 1.98 -6.41 -2.67
CA SER A 37 1.36 -5.42 -3.58
C SER A 37 1.94 -4.00 -3.43
N HIS A 38 2.68 -3.49 -4.41
CA HIS A 38 3.54 -2.34 -4.17
C HIS A 38 2.84 -0.97 -4.10
N ARG A 39 3.12 -0.15 -3.08
CA ARG A 39 2.46 1.10 -2.68
C ARG A 39 3.50 2.01 -2.04
N ALA A 40 3.62 3.24 -2.53
CA ALA A 40 4.50 4.24 -1.95
C ALA A 40 3.91 5.64 -2.03
N ILE A 41 4.25 6.50 -1.08
CA ILE A 41 4.03 7.95 -1.14
C ILE A 41 5.39 8.61 -1.38
N ILE A 42 5.46 9.47 -2.38
CA ILE A 42 6.64 10.26 -2.74
C ILE A 42 6.27 11.73 -2.60
N ILE A 43 7.00 12.45 -1.76
CA ILE A 43 6.94 13.91 -1.66
C ILE A 43 8.17 14.43 -2.39
N TYR A 44 7.99 15.19 -3.46
CA TYR A 44 9.09 15.72 -4.25
C TYR A 44 9.06 17.23 -4.27
N ASP A 45 10.10 17.81 -3.70
CA ASP A 45 10.44 19.22 -3.81
C ASP A 45 11.53 19.36 -4.88
N SER A 46 11.10 19.78 -6.08
CA SER A 46 11.99 19.96 -7.23
C SER A 46 12.96 21.13 -7.07
N GLU A 47 12.59 22.14 -6.30
CA GLU A 47 13.41 23.36 -6.13
C GLU A 47 14.62 23.09 -5.25
N ASN A 48 14.41 22.31 -4.18
CA ASN A 48 15.47 21.95 -3.23
C ASN A 48 16.07 20.55 -3.49
N GLN A 49 15.62 19.84 -4.52
CA GLN A 49 16.04 18.48 -4.86
C GLN A 49 15.91 17.51 -3.67
N LYS A 50 14.77 17.60 -2.96
CA LYS A 50 14.47 16.78 -1.79
C LYS A 50 13.35 15.80 -2.08
N ILE A 51 13.53 14.56 -1.64
CA ILE A 51 12.54 13.50 -1.73
C ILE A 51 12.21 12.99 -0.33
N GLY A 52 10.91 12.88 -0.04
CA GLY A 52 10.37 12.06 1.04
C GLY A 52 9.73 10.80 0.47
N LEU A 53 10.32 9.64 0.69
CA LEU A 53 9.76 8.35 0.27
C LEU A 53 9.15 7.63 1.48
N ILE A 54 7.89 7.23 1.37
CA ILE A 54 7.21 6.38 2.36
C ILE A 54 6.82 5.10 1.62
N PRO A 55 7.60 4.01 1.72
CA PRO A 55 7.15 2.72 1.24
C PRO A 55 6.09 2.18 2.20
N GLN A 56 4.98 1.66 1.67
CA GLN A 56 4.14 0.79 2.51
C GLN A 56 4.87 -0.54 2.70
N ILE A 57 4.55 -1.18 3.81
CA ILE A 57 5.12 -2.41 4.32
C ILE A 57 3.95 -3.37 4.56
N SER A 58 3.79 -4.40 3.73
CA SER A 58 2.91 -5.54 4.04
C SER A 58 3.60 -6.87 3.72
N PHE A 59 3.40 -7.79 4.63
CA PHE A 59 3.95 -9.13 4.61
C PHE A 59 2.96 -10.03 5.37
N LYS A 60 2.97 -11.31 5.02
CA LYS A 60 2.24 -12.34 5.76
C LYS A 60 3.27 -13.33 6.29
N GLY A 61 3.35 -13.47 7.60
CA GLY A 61 4.35 -14.31 8.26
C GLY A 61 4.75 -13.75 9.62
N ARG A 62 5.74 -14.37 10.25
CA ARG A 62 6.29 -13.90 11.52
C ARG A 62 7.27 -12.74 11.29
N PRO A 63 7.12 -11.62 12.00
CA PRO A 63 8.04 -10.47 11.93
C PRO A 63 9.54 -10.81 12.06
N GLN A 64 9.87 -11.84 12.83
CA GLN A 64 11.26 -12.26 13.09
C GLN A 64 11.94 -12.92 11.89
N ASP A 65 11.14 -13.41 10.94
CA ASP A 65 11.67 -14.17 9.82
C ASP A 65 12.15 -13.25 8.69
N PHE A 66 12.08 -11.92 8.84
CA PHE A 66 12.47 -11.03 7.76
C PHE A 66 13.08 -9.66 8.09
N ALA A 67 13.82 -9.16 7.09
CA ALA A 67 14.30 -7.79 7.01
C ALA A 67 13.76 -7.08 5.76
N VAL A 68 13.64 -5.75 5.89
CA VAL A 68 13.24 -4.84 4.80
C VAL A 68 14.46 -4.03 4.41
N VAL A 69 14.77 -4.01 3.12
CA VAL A 69 15.88 -3.20 2.58
C VAL A 69 15.31 -2.14 1.66
N VAL A 70 15.60 -0.87 1.97
CA VAL A 70 15.19 0.28 1.17
C VAL A 70 16.45 0.95 0.61
N PRO A 71 16.65 0.95 -0.72
CA PRO A 71 17.78 1.62 -1.34
C PRO A 71 17.42 3.09 -1.58
N THR A 72 18.38 3.98 -1.36
CA THR A 72 18.22 5.43 -1.57
C THR A 72 19.45 6.02 -2.24
N PRO A 73 19.30 7.00 -3.15
CA PRO A 73 20.45 7.63 -3.84
C PRO A 73 21.42 8.35 -2.90
N SER A 74 20.97 8.78 -1.72
CA SER A 74 21.80 9.43 -0.71
C SER A 74 21.31 9.07 0.69
N VAL A 75 22.16 9.25 1.70
CA VAL A 75 21.88 8.87 3.09
C VAL A 75 20.57 9.53 3.57
N PRO A 76 19.53 8.73 3.90
CA PRO A 76 18.24 9.27 4.28
C PRO A 76 18.18 9.64 5.77
N LYS A 77 17.43 10.69 6.09
CA LYS A 77 16.90 10.93 7.44
C LYS A 77 15.60 10.17 7.60
N LEU A 78 15.48 9.40 8.67
CA LEU A 78 14.35 8.51 8.92
C LEU A 78 13.44 9.06 10.01
N ASN A 79 12.14 9.02 9.81
CA ASN A 79 11.14 9.33 10.83
C ASN A 79 9.95 8.38 10.73
N SER A 80 9.29 8.10 11.85
CA SER A 80 7.98 7.44 11.86
C SER A 80 6.92 8.40 11.32
N VAL A 81 5.96 7.88 10.55
CA VAL A 81 4.72 8.58 10.17
C VAL A 81 3.50 7.84 10.72
N SER A 82 2.35 8.49 10.74
CA SER A 82 1.11 7.85 11.20
C SER A 82 0.81 6.57 10.41
N SER A 83 0.37 5.52 11.09
CA SER A 83 -0.09 4.30 10.45
C SER A 83 -1.32 4.48 9.56
N THR A 84 -2.07 5.57 9.75
CA THR A 84 -3.25 5.88 8.92
C THR A 84 -2.92 6.56 7.59
N ILE A 85 -1.66 6.92 7.36
CA ILE A 85 -1.25 7.74 6.20
C ILE A 85 -1.70 7.18 4.84
N PHE A 86 -1.65 5.85 4.69
CA PHE A 86 -2.07 5.18 3.46
C PHE A 86 -3.59 5.07 3.34
N TYR A 87 -4.32 5.03 4.45
CA TYR A 87 -5.78 5.10 4.42
C TYR A 87 -6.23 6.49 3.97
N ASP A 88 -5.67 7.53 4.58
CA ASP A 88 -5.96 8.93 4.26
C ASP A 88 -5.78 9.23 2.77
N VAL A 89 -4.61 8.90 2.20
CA VAL A 89 -4.33 9.16 0.78
C VAL A 89 -5.19 8.30 -0.14
N GLU A 90 -5.51 7.06 0.23
CA GLU A 90 -6.37 6.17 -0.57
C GLU A 90 -7.80 6.71 -0.62
N TYR A 91 -8.37 7.15 0.51
CA TYR A 91 -9.70 7.74 0.55
C TYR A 91 -9.76 9.06 -0.22
N LEU A 92 -8.77 9.93 -0.04
CA LEU A 92 -8.68 11.21 -0.75
C LEU A 92 -8.67 11.01 -2.28
N THR A 93 -7.93 10.00 -2.74
CA THR A 93 -7.74 9.69 -4.17
C THR A 93 -8.73 8.66 -4.71
N SER A 94 -9.72 8.24 -3.91
CA SER A 94 -10.70 7.24 -4.33
C SER A 94 -11.52 7.74 -5.51
N PRO A 95 -11.83 6.87 -6.48
CA PRO A 95 -12.64 7.24 -7.63
C PRO A 95 -14.07 7.58 -7.21
N ILE A 96 -14.74 8.38 -8.03
CA ILE A 96 -16.17 8.67 -7.85
C ILE A 96 -16.94 7.42 -8.26
N THR A 97 -17.80 6.92 -7.37
CA THR A 97 -18.70 5.81 -7.68
C THR A 97 -20.00 6.35 -8.29
N ARG A 98 -20.42 5.77 -9.42
CA ARG A 98 -21.70 6.08 -10.06
C ARG A 98 -22.51 4.79 -10.28
N TRP A 99 -23.79 4.84 -9.95
CA TRP A 99 -24.73 3.76 -10.27
C TRP A 99 -25.30 3.99 -11.67
N ARG A 100 -25.31 2.96 -12.50
CA ARG A 100 -26.01 2.99 -13.78
C ARG A 100 -27.48 2.66 -13.53
N GLU A 101 -28.35 3.67 -13.54
CA GLU A 101 -29.80 3.49 -13.45
C GLU A 101 -30.35 3.00 -14.79
N ASP A 102 -30.30 1.70 -15.04
CA ASP A 102 -31.16 1.05 -16.04
C ASP A 102 -32.37 0.43 -15.29
N GLY A 103 -33.35 1.27 -14.94
CA GLY A 103 -34.72 0.86 -14.61
C GLY A 103 -35.07 0.61 -13.13
N PHE A 104 -36.11 1.33 -12.68
CA PHE A 104 -36.83 1.29 -11.39
C PHE A 104 -36.15 1.90 -10.17
N GLY A 105 -36.53 3.15 -9.91
CA GLY A 105 -36.19 3.90 -8.72
C GLY A 105 -36.87 3.37 -7.45
N CYS A 106 -36.08 3.33 -6.39
CA CYS A 106 -36.55 3.57 -5.04
C CYS A 106 -35.57 4.56 -4.41
N SER A 107 -36.06 5.78 -4.19
CA SER A 107 -35.41 6.82 -3.39
C SER A 107 -35.52 6.44 -1.92
N TYR A 108 -34.45 6.54 -1.13
CA TYR A 108 -34.56 6.87 0.29
C TYR A 108 -33.24 7.33 0.95
N VAL A 109 -33.40 8.44 1.68
CA VAL A 109 -32.77 8.96 2.91
C VAL A 109 -31.28 9.39 2.92
N THR A 110 -31.16 10.68 3.24
CA THR A 110 -30.01 11.47 3.72
C THR A 110 -29.43 10.98 5.05
N GLY A 111 -28.11 10.91 5.15
CA GLY A 111 -27.39 10.77 6.42
C GLY A 111 -26.48 11.97 6.67
N THR A 112 -26.78 12.77 7.69
CA THR A 112 -25.89 13.81 8.24
C THR A 112 -24.85 13.16 9.16
N ALA A 113 -23.57 13.46 8.97
CA ALA A 113 -22.50 13.02 9.86
C ALA A 113 -22.26 14.06 10.97
N GLU A 114 -22.31 13.60 12.22
CA GLU A 114 -21.95 14.36 13.42
C GLU A 114 -20.43 14.41 13.62
N ASP A 115 -20.01 15.54 14.19
CA ASP A 115 -18.65 15.95 14.51
C ASP A 115 -18.11 15.22 15.75
N SER A 116 -16.87 14.75 15.70
CA SER A 116 -16.14 14.30 16.88
C SER A 116 -14.67 14.73 16.78
N THR A 117 -14.34 15.78 17.52
CA THR A 117 -12.97 16.30 17.65
C THR A 117 -12.19 15.48 18.67
N SER A 118 -11.03 14.97 18.29
CA SER A 118 -9.97 14.61 19.24
C SER A 118 -8.64 15.21 18.76
N ARG A 119 -8.07 16.09 19.59
CA ARG A 119 -6.75 16.69 19.40
C ARG A 119 -5.70 15.74 19.99
N VAL A 120 -4.69 15.38 19.21
CA VAL A 120 -3.45 14.77 19.71
C VAL A 120 -2.30 15.73 19.42
N ASP A 121 -1.58 16.06 20.49
CA ASP A 121 -0.40 16.91 20.54
C ASP A 121 0.81 16.16 19.99
N TYR A 122 1.57 16.79 19.08
CA TYR A 122 2.74 16.18 18.44
C TYR A 122 4.02 16.59 19.17
N GLY A 123 4.61 15.62 19.88
CA GLY A 123 5.92 15.74 20.52
C GLY A 123 7.09 15.74 19.54
N GLU A 124 8.15 16.45 19.95
CA GLU A 124 9.37 16.79 19.22
C GLU A 124 10.15 15.62 18.59
N ILE A 125 10.75 15.95 17.44
CA ILE A 125 11.59 15.11 16.60
C ILE A 125 13.01 15.05 17.18
N SER A 126 13.52 13.83 17.41
CA SER A 126 14.95 13.58 17.62
C SER A 126 15.54 12.68 16.52
N ILE A 127 16.74 13.03 16.06
CA ILE A 127 17.64 12.31 15.13
C ILE A 127 18.88 11.95 15.99
N ILE A 128 19.51 10.76 15.96
CA ILE A 128 20.65 10.29 15.12
C ILE A 128 20.73 8.73 15.15
N ASN A 129 21.47 8.17 14.18
CA ASN A 129 21.78 6.78 13.76
C ASN A 129 21.86 5.64 14.82
N GLU A 130 21.51 4.44 14.36
CA GLU A 130 21.06 3.24 15.11
C GLU A 130 19.92 3.57 16.07
N LYS A 131 18.70 3.62 15.51
CA LYS A 131 17.51 4.02 16.24
C LYS A 131 16.38 3.04 15.95
N THR A 132 15.73 2.58 17.01
CA THR A 132 14.41 1.98 16.91
C THR A 132 13.44 3.07 16.47
N ILE A 133 12.95 3.00 15.24
CA ILE A 133 11.99 3.94 14.66
C ILE A 133 10.67 3.20 14.51
N GLY A 134 9.68 3.58 15.32
CA GLY A 134 8.44 2.82 15.41
C GLY A 134 8.73 1.40 15.88
N ALA A 135 8.35 0.40 15.08
CA ALA A 135 8.57 -1.01 15.37
C ALA A 135 9.84 -1.59 14.72
N PHE A 136 10.73 -0.76 14.19
CA PHE A 136 11.91 -1.22 13.43
C PHE A 136 13.22 -0.81 14.07
N ASP A 137 14.15 -1.74 14.21
CA ASP A 137 15.57 -1.42 14.36
C ASP A 137 16.16 -1.18 12.97
N THR A 138 16.80 -0.04 12.77
CA THR A 138 17.26 0.43 11.45
C THR A 138 18.77 0.60 11.43
N VAL A 139 19.39 0.12 10.35
CA VAL A 139 20.82 0.29 10.06
C VAL A 139 20.95 0.85 8.65
N THR A 140 21.62 1.98 8.50
CA THR A 140 21.95 2.55 7.19
C THR A 140 23.39 2.19 6.83
N LEU A 141 23.54 1.41 5.77
CA LEU A 141 24.79 0.83 5.31
C LEU A 141 25.36 1.66 4.17
N SER A 142 26.64 2.03 4.30
CA SER A 142 27.32 2.92 3.37
C SER A 142 27.43 2.34 1.96
N ALA A 143 27.27 3.20 0.96
CA ALA A 143 27.54 2.88 -0.44
C ALA A 143 29.03 2.56 -0.72
N SER A 144 29.94 2.96 0.18
CA SER A 144 31.38 2.80 0.02
C SER A 144 31.89 1.40 0.34
N ASP A 145 31.07 0.57 0.99
CA ASP A 145 31.38 -0.83 1.27
C ASP A 145 30.37 -1.71 0.51
N PRO A 146 30.76 -2.23 -0.68
CA PRO A 146 29.87 -3.01 -1.53
C PRO A 146 29.40 -4.30 -0.84
N ASP A 147 30.16 -4.83 0.11
CA ASP A 147 29.84 -6.05 0.81
C ASP A 147 29.09 -5.80 2.13
N ALA A 148 28.96 -4.55 2.59
CA ALA A 148 28.32 -4.23 3.88
C ALA A 148 26.89 -4.77 4.00
N LEU A 149 26.06 -4.60 2.97
CA LEU A 149 24.70 -5.14 2.97
C LEU A 149 24.70 -6.67 2.96
N ILE A 150 25.57 -7.27 2.16
CA ILE A 150 25.66 -8.73 2.03
C ILE A 150 26.11 -9.34 3.37
N ASN A 151 27.12 -8.75 4.00
CA ASN A 151 27.63 -9.15 5.30
C ASN A 151 26.57 -8.97 6.38
N TRP A 152 25.87 -7.82 6.41
CA TRP A 152 24.78 -7.58 7.36
C TRP A 152 23.66 -8.63 7.22
N LEU A 153 23.25 -8.95 5.98
CA LEU A 153 22.24 -9.98 5.72
C LEU A 153 22.71 -11.35 6.23
N LYS A 154 23.95 -11.72 5.95
CA LYS A 154 24.55 -12.99 6.38
C LYS A 154 24.68 -13.10 7.90
N GLU A 155 25.17 -12.05 8.56
CA GLU A 155 25.33 -11.98 10.02
C GLU A 155 24.00 -12.06 10.76
N ASN A 156 22.94 -11.49 10.19
CA ASN A 156 21.59 -11.57 10.75
C ASN A 156 20.82 -12.84 10.32
N GLY A 157 21.44 -13.72 9.52
CA GLY A 157 20.89 -15.02 9.13
C GLY A 157 19.84 -14.96 8.02
N TYR A 158 19.79 -13.88 7.23
CA TYR A 158 18.93 -13.76 6.07
C TYR A 158 19.55 -14.46 4.86
N ARG A 159 18.72 -15.15 4.07
CA ARG A 159 19.14 -15.80 2.84
C ARG A 159 19.09 -14.82 1.67
N PHE A 160 20.05 -14.93 0.76
CA PHE A 160 20.05 -14.26 -0.54
C PHE A 160 20.68 -15.18 -1.58
N SER A 161 20.23 -15.08 -2.82
CA SER A 161 20.73 -15.83 -3.96
C SER A 161 21.87 -15.09 -4.69
N SER A 162 22.61 -15.78 -5.56
CA SER A 162 23.59 -15.12 -6.43
C SER A 162 22.94 -14.13 -7.40
N ASN A 163 21.68 -14.38 -7.80
CA ASN A 163 20.89 -13.46 -8.61
C ASN A 163 20.60 -12.15 -7.84
N ASP A 164 20.26 -12.26 -6.55
CA ASP A 164 20.00 -11.11 -5.67
C ASP A 164 21.24 -10.23 -5.57
N LYS A 165 22.42 -10.85 -5.44
CA LYS A 165 23.70 -10.12 -5.43
C LYS A 165 23.88 -9.28 -6.71
N SER A 166 23.59 -9.84 -7.88
CA SER A 166 23.74 -9.10 -9.15
C SER A 166 22.81 -7.88 -9.25
N ILE A 167 21.63 -7.97 -8.65
CA ILE A 167 20.67 -6.87 -8.56
C ILE A 167 21.15 -5.81 -7.56
N LEU A 168 21.71 -6.22 -6.42
CA LEU A 168 22.28 -5.30 -5.43
C LEU A 168 23.53 -4.58 -5.96
N ASP A 169 24.41 -5.29 -6.66
CA ASP A 169 25.64 -4.76 -7.28
C ASP A 169 25.32 -3.58 -8.22
N TYR A 170 24.17 -3.61 -8.90
CA TYR A 170 23.73 -2.50 -9.76
C TYR A 170 23.50 -1.19 -8.98
N TYR A 171 22.91 -1.24 -7.77
CA TYR A 171 22.70 -0.06 -6.94
C TYR A 171 23.98 0.39 -6.23
N ILE A 172 24.82 -0.56 -5.83
CA ILE A 172 26.15 -0.30 -5.28
C ILE A 172 26.99 0.49 -6.29
N GLN A 173 27.01 0.07 -7.56
CA GLN A 173 27.73 0.77 -8.63
C GLN A 173 27.19 2.19 -8.89
N LYS A 174 25.89 2.42 -8.64
CA LYS A 174 25.30 3.77 -8.66
C LYS A 174 25.66 4.63 -7.44
N GLY A 175 26.36 4.07 -6.45
CA GLY A 175 26.69 4.76 -5.21
C GLY A 175 25.49 4.94 -4.27
N TRP A 176 24.45 4.11 -4.42
CA TRP A 176 23.28 4.18 -3.55
C TRP A 176 23.56 3.57 -2.18
N VAL A 177 22.84 4.07 -1.19
CA VAL A 177 22.91 3.68 0.21
C VAL A 177 21.74 2.78 0.54
N PHE A 178 21.94 1.77 1.39
CA PHE A 178 20.88 0.85 1.79
C PHE A 178 20.52 1.06 3.25
N THR A 179 19.24 1.23 3.54
CA THR A 179 18.73 1.12 4.90
C THR A 179 18.10 -0.25 5.08
N ALA A 180 18.71 -1.08 5.92
CA ALA A 180 18.17 -2.35 6.36
C ALA A 180 17.38 -2.17 7.65
N MET A 181 16.21 -2.77 7.72
CA MET A 181 15.28 -2.65 8.85
C MET A 181 14.83 -4.04 9.28
N LYS A 182 14.90 -4.31 10.60
CA LYS A 182 14.36 -5.53 11.21
C LYS A 182 13.30 -5.16 12.24
N PHE A 183 12.35 -6.04 12.48
CA PHE A 183 11.35 -5.81 13.51
C PHE A 183 11.93 -5.88 14.91
N ASN A 184 11.56 -4.91 15.76
CA ASN A 184 11.86 -4.89 17.17
C ASN A 184 10.77 -5.70 17.92
N GLU A 185 11.14 -6.85 18.47
CA GLU A 185 10.20 -7.80 19.09
C GLU A 185 9.39 -7.21 20.27
N PRO A 186 9.99 -6.48 21.23
CA PRO A 186 9.24 -5.79 22.28
C PRO A 186 8.15 -4.86 21.73
N ALA A 187 8.44 -4.08 20.69
CA ALA A 187 7.49 -3.13 20.11
C ALA A 187 6.26 -3.81 19.47
N LEU A 188 6.39 -5.07 19.06
CA LEU A 188 5.30 -5.86 18.47
C LEU A 188 4.32 -6.44 19.49
N MET A 189 4.73 -6.58 20.76
CA MET A 189 3.87 -7.12 21.81
C MET A 189 2.77 -6.13 22.23
N ASP A 190 3.05 -4.82 22.12
CA ASP A 190 2.10 -3.76 22.50
C ASP A 190 1.14 -3.37 21.37
N THR A 191 1.55 -3.47 20.10
CA THR A 191 0.72 -3.07 18.94
C THR A 191 0.91 -3.99 17.71
N PRO A 192 0.46 -5.25 17.77
CA PRO A 192 0.72 -6.24 16.71
C PRO A 192 0.13 -5.91 15.33
N CYS A 193 -0.84 -4.99 15.25
CA CYS A 193 -1.58 -4.69 14.01
C CYS A 193 -1.41 -3.25 13.48
N ASN A 194 -0.59 -2.40 14.09
CA ASN A 194 -0.55 -0.98 13.72
C ASN A 194 0.89 -0.43 13.66
N ILE A 195 1.67 -0.99 12.74
CA ILE A 195 3.06 -0.57 12.52
C ILE A 195 3.06 0.74 11.74
N ASN A 196 3.62 1.77 12.37
CA ASN A 196 3.82 3.05 11.72
C ASN A 196 4.83 2.94 10.56
N PRO A 197 4.50 3.42 9.35
CA PRO A 197 5.45 3.50 8.25
C PRO A 197 6.61 4.45 8.57
N ILE A 198 7.71 4.29 7.84
CA ILE A 198 8.88 5.17 7.94
C ILE A 198 8.95 6.04 6.69
N ILE A 199 9.15 7.35 6.88
CA ILE A 199 9.53 8.26 5.82
C ILE A 199 11.05 8.37 5.72
N PHE A 200 11.56 8.20 4.50
CA PHE A 200 12.95 8.34 4.11
C PHE A 200 13.12 9.70 3.43
N ARG A 201 13.77 10.65 4.11
CA ARG A 201 14.05 11.98 3.56
C ARG A 201 15.49 12.07 3.07
N TYR A 202 15.69 12.21 1.77
CA TYR A 202 17.02 12.26 1.15
C TYR A 202 17.07 13.30 0.02
N SER A 203 18.27 13.58 -0.47
CA SER A 203 18.48 14.51 -1.59
C SER A 203 18.68 13.73 -2.88
N ALA A 204 17.98 14.13 -3.94
CA ALA A 204 18.09 13.53 -5.25
C ALA A 204 17.61 14.50 -6.34
N SER A 205 18.31 14.53 -7.47
CA SER A 205 18.00 15.39 -8.61
C SER A 205 16.76 14.95 -9.38
N SER A 206 16.45 13.65 -9.39
CA SER A 206 15.26 13.07 -10.02
C SER A 206 14.62 12.01 -9.14
N ILE A 207 13.35 11.70 -9.41
CA ILE A 207 12.62 10.65 -8.70
C ILE A 207 12.85 9.32 -9.43
N VAL A 208 13.64 8.45 -8.81
CA VAL A 208 13.85 7.08 -9.30
C VAL A 208 13.25 6.10 -8.31
N TYR A 209 12.29 5.29 -8.77
CA TYR A 209 11.69 4.23 -7.99
C TYR A 209 12.36 2.88 -8.34
N PRO A 210 12.99 2.19 -7.36
CA PRO A 210 13.88 1.06 -7.59
C PRO A 210 13.12 -0.26 -7.86
N ILE A 211 12.30 -0.31 -8.91
CA ILE A 211 11.51 -1.52 -9.25
C ILE A 211 12.40 -2.72 -9.57
N ARG A 212 13.62 -2.49 -10.07
CA ARG A 212 14.57 -3.58 -10.34
C ARG A 212 14.94 -4.34 -9.08
N LEU A 213 15.06 -3.67 -7.93
CA LEU A 213 15.28 -4.33 -6.65
C LEU A 213 14.10 -5.23 -6.28
N MET A 214 12.88 -4.84 -6.62
CA MET A 214 11.67 -5.60 -6.32
C MET A 214 11.57 -6.91 -7.10
N SER A 215 12.32 -7.06 -8.19
CA SER A 215 12.39 -8.32 -8.94
C SER A 215 12.87 -9.50 -8.08
N ILE A 216 13.62 -9.25 -6.99
CA ILE A 216 14.08 -10.29 -6.04
C ILE A 216 12.89 -11.05 -5.44
N ASN A 217 11.77 -10.36 -5.18
CA ASN A 217 10.60 -10.92 -4.49
C ASN A 217 9.35 -10.99 -5.38
N THR A 218 9.49 -10.72 -6.67
CA THR A 218 8.38 -10.81 -7.62
C THR A 218 8.43 -12.17 -8.27
N GLU A 219 7.32 -12.92 -8.22
CA GLU A 219 7.20 -14.18 -8.95
C GLU A 219 6.96 -13.90 -10.44
N ASP A 220 5.70 -13.71 -10.85
CA ASP A 220 5.35 -13.48 -12.26
C ASP A 220 5.15 -11.98 -12.57
N SER A 221 4.39 -11.30 -11.72
CA SER A 221 4.06 -9.89 -11.88
C SER A 221 3.72 -9.24 -10.55
N THR A 222 3.77 -7.90 -10.50
CA THR A 222 3.29 -7.15 -9.35
C THR A 222 2.60 -5.86 -9.74
N ASN A 223 1.65 -5.45 -8.90
CA ASN A 223 0.98 -4.16 -9.02
C ASN A 223 1.75 -3.10 -8.24
N LEU A 224 2.01 -1.97 -8.89
CA LEU A 224 2.62 -0.80 -8.28
C LEU A 224 1.62 0.36 -8.27
N VAL A 225 1.40 0.97 -7.11
CA VAL A 225 0.68 2.22 -6.91
C VAL A 225 1.62 3.25 -6.28
N ILE A 226 1.77 4.40 -6.90
CA ILE A 226 2.59 5.49 -6.35
C ILE A 226 1.73 6.73 -6.23
N TYR A 227 1.70 7.28 -5.02
CA TYR A 227 1.19 8.62 -4.74
C TYR A 227 2.36 9.59 -4.83
N VAL A 228 2.26 10.60 -5.70
CA VAL A 228 3.30 11.63 -5.85
C VAL A 228 2.72 12.98 -5.51
N LEU A 229 3.23 13.59 -4.45
CA LEU A 229 2.95 14.96 -4.05
C LEU A 229 4.12 15.85 -4.52
N SER A 230 3.86 16.76 -5.45
CA SER A 230 4.86 17.68 -5.99
C SER A 230 4.22 19.00 -6.43
N ASN A 231 4.98 19.87 -7.10
CA ASN A 231 4.46 21.11 -7.68
C ASN A 231 3.73 20.92 -9.03
N SER A 232 3.69 19.70 -9.57
CA SER A 232 3.03 19.40 -10.83
C SER A 232 2.49 17.98 -10.90
N LYS A 233 1.67 17.70 -11.92
CA LYS A 233 1.27 16.34 -12.25
C LYS A 233 2.50 15.53 -12.65
N MET A 234 2.61 14.33 -12.10
CA MET A 234 3.73 13.42 -12.38
C MET A 234 3.25 12.20 -13.17
N THR A 235 4.17 11.51 -13.83
CA THR A 235 3.88 10.27 -14.57
C THR A 235 5.14 9.42 -14.70
N PHE A 236 4.98 8.19 -15.15
CA PHE A 236 6.08 7.33 -15.58
C PHE A 236 5.62 6.47 -16.76
N PRO A 237 6.53 5.82 -17.52
CA PRO A 237 6.15 5.06 -18.70
C PRO A 237 5.02 4.05 -18.43
N SER A 238 4.00 4.07 -19.28
CA SER A 238 2.81 3.19 -19.20
C SER A 238 2.03 3.25 -17.88
N ALA A 239 2.23 4.29 -17.06
CA ALA A 239 1.43 4.50 -15.86
C ALA A 239 0.00 4.90 -16.22
N VAL A 240 -0.98 4.29 -15.56
CA VAL A 240 -2.35 4.79 -15.53
C VAL A 240 -2.45 5.83 -14.43
N VAL A 241 -2.87 7.04 -14.77
CA VAL A 241 -3.22 8.08 -13.79
C VAL A 241 -4.62 7.75 -13.27
N GLU A 242 -4.75 7.37 -12.00
CA GLU A 242 -6.05 7.12 -11.35
C GLU A 242 -6.60 8.37 -10.66
N TYR A 243 -5.71 9.30 -10.28
CA TYR A 243 -6.03 10.58 -9.66
C TYR A 243 -4.96 11.63 -9.99
N ALA A 244 -5.36 12.88 -10.19
CA ALA A 244 -4.51 14.07 -10.34
C ALA A 244 -5.31 15.29 -9.87
N ASN A 245 -4.85 16.00 -8.84
CA ASN A 245 -5.53 17.22 -8.37
C ASN A 245 -4.53 18.26 -7.88
N ASN A 246 -4.77 19.52 -8.20
CA ASN A 246 -4.03 20.63 -7.59
C ASN A 246 -4.79 21.12 -6.36
N ILE A 247 -4.31 20.76 -5.17
CA ILE A 247 -4.96 21.00 -3.89
C ILE A 247 -4.96 22.50 -3.60
N ASP A 248 -6.14 23.12 -3.63
CA ASP A 248 -6.29 24.53 -3.27
C ASP A 248 -6.38 24.76 -1.74
N ASP A 249 -6.43 26.01 -1.30
CA ASP A 249 -6.48 26.35 0.14
C ASP A 249 -7.77 25.88 0.84
N ASN A 250 -8.88 25.74 0.13
CA ASN A 250 -10.14 25.27 0.70
C ASN A 250 -10.12 23.74 0.79
N GLU A 251 -9.66 23.06 -0.26
CA GLU A 251 -9.44 21.62 -0.25
C GLU A 251 -8.46 21.22 0.84
N LEU A 252 -7.36 21.97 1.02
CA LEU A 252 -6.38 21.71 2.08
C LEU A 252 -7.02 21.73 3.46
N LYS A 253 -7.88 22.71 3.77
CA LYS A 253 -8.60 22.78 5.06
C LYS A 253 -9.51 21.57 5.27
N GLU A 254 -10.20 21.12 4.23
CA GLU A 254 -11.03 19.91 4.32
C GLU A 254 -10.18 18.64 4.49
N ILE A 255 -9.01 18.58 3.85
CA ILE A 255 -8.06 17.47 4.01
C ILE A 255 -7.47 17.46 5.42
N GLU A 256 -7.10 18.62 5.97
CA GLU A 256 -6.63 18.75 7.36
C GLU A 256 -7.65 18.24 8.37
N LYS A 257 -8.94 18.44 8.10
CA LYS A 257 -10.03 17.96 8.95
C LYS A 257 -10.28 16.46 8.81
N ASN A 258 -10.38 15.95 7.58
CA ASN A 258 -10.87 14.60 7.30
C ASN A 258 -9.75 13.55 7.18
N TYR A 259 -8.54 13.99 6.79
CA TYR A 259 -7.38 13.15 6.49
C TYR A 259 -6.09 13.74 7.11
N PRO A 260 -6.06 13.94 8.45
CA PRO A 260 -5.03 14.72 9.12
C PRO A 260 -3.62 14.11 9.00
N ALA A 261 -3.50 12.79 8.88
CA ALA A 261 -2.19 12.16 8.74
C ALA A 261 -1.56 12.52 7.40
N PHE A 262 -2.36 12.52 6.32
CA PHE A 262 -1.88 12.91 4.99
C PHE A 262 -1.73 14.42 4.85
N ALA A 263 -2.62 15.21 5.45
CA ALA A 263 -2.55 16.66 5.46
C ALA A 263 -1.19 17.17 5.96
N GLY A 264 -0.64 16.56 7.01
CA GLY A 264 0.67 16.92 7.57
C GLY A 264 1.86 16.71 6.60
N LEU A 265 1.67 16.01 5.47
CA LEU A 265 2.66 15.89 4.41
C LEU A 265 2.47 16.94 3.30
N ILE A 266 1.29 17.55 3.21
CA ILE A 266 0.97 18.58 2.21
C ILE A 266 1.61 19.89 2.61
N GLY A 267 2.81 20.14 2.09
CA GLY A 267 3.51 21.40 2.24
C GLY A 267 3.21 22.37 1.10
N GLN A 268 4.26 22.98 0.57
CA GLN A 268 4.18 23.85 -0.61
C GLN A 268 3.88 23.06 -1.89
N ASN A 269 4.22 21.76 -1.89
CA ASN A 269 3.86 20.82 -2.94
C ASN A 269 2.38 20.48 -2.84
N ARG A 270 1.57 20.99 -3.76
CA ARG A 270 0.09 20.87 -3.71
C ARG A 270 -0.51 20.06 -4.84
N TYR A 271 0.29 19.54 -5.76
CA TYR A 271 -0.21 18.67 -6.82
C TYR A 271 -0.06 17.19 -6.42
N LEU A 272 -1.19 16.51 -6.18
CA LEU A 272 -1.22 15.09 -5.83
C LEU A 272 -1.59 14.25 -7.06
N THR A 273 -0.75 13.27 -7.39
CA THR A 273 -1.01 12.29 -8.45
C THR A 273 -1.01 10.87 -7.89
N LYS A 274 -1.99 10.03 -8.28
CA LYS A 274 -1.99 8.58 -8.06
C LYS A 274 -1.71 7.87 -9.38
N LEU A 275 -0.61 7.13 -9.42
CA LEU A 275 -0.15 6.39 -10.58
C LEU A 275 -0.24 4.90 -10.29
N LYS A 276 -0.72 4.12 -11.26
CA LYS A 276 -0.80 2.66 -11.14
C LYS A 276 -0.27 1.99 -12.39
N ARG A 277 0.51 0.92 -12.22
CA ARG A 277 0.92 0.03 -13.29
C ARG A 277 1.19 -1.37 -12.75
N THR A 278 0.86 -2.38 -13.54
CA THR A 278 1.30 -3.76 -13.31
C THR A 278 2.58 -4.00 -14.09
N PHE A 279 3.57 -4.62 -13.45
CA PHE A 279 4.86 -4.97 -14.05
C PHE A 279 5.00 -6.48 -14.04
N SER A 280 5.35 -7.07 -15.18
CA SER A 280 5.89 -8.42 -15.21
C SER A 280 7.35 -8.42 -14.73
N ILE A 281 7.84 -9.57 -14.25
CA ILE A 281 9.24 -9.72 -13.83
C ILE A 281 10.24 -9.30 -14.93
N MET A 282 9.90 -9.53 -16.20
CA MET A 282 10.75 -9.19 -17.36
C MET A 282 10.86 -7.68 -17.59
N GLU A 283 9.89 -6.89 -17.12
CA GLU A 283 9.91 -5.42 -17.24
C GLU A 283 10.69 -4.75 -16.08
N MET A 284 11.13 -5.52 -15.09
CA MET A 284 11.86 -5.01 -13.91
C MET A 284 13.39 -5.07 -14.09
N ASP A 285 13.89 -4.99 -15.32
CA ASP A 285 15.33 -4.93 -15.60
C ASP A 285 15.93 -3.52 -15.40
N SER A 286 15.07 -2.51 -15.26
CA SER A 286 15.42 -1.10 -15.13
C SER A 286 14.51 -0.40 -14.13
N ASP A 287 15.03 0.67 -13.50
CA ASP A 287 14.27 1.45 -12.52
C ASP A 287 13.27 2.38 -13.20
N ILE A 288 12.23 2.78 -12.47
CA ILE A 288 11.23 3.73 -12.97
C ILE A 288 11.70 5.14 -12.70
N GLU A 289 11.82 5.96 -13.75
CA GLU A 289 11.96 7.40 -13.59
C GLU A 289 10.59 8.07 -13.61
N ILE A 290 10.25 8.75 -12.51
CA ILE A 290 9.00 9.49 -12.37
C ILE A 290 9.29 10.95 -12.74
N THR A 291 8.61 11.41 -13.78
CA THR A 291 8.85 12.71 -14.41
C THR A 291 7.59 13.55 -14.42
N LYS A 292 7.75 14.84 -14.72
CA LYS A 292 6.63 15.76 -14.90
C LYS A 292 5.80 15.33 -16.11
N SER A 293 4.48 15.32 -15.95
CA SER A 293 3.55 15.06 -17.04
C SER A 293 3.52 16.22 -18.04
N ALA A 294 3.10 15.94 -19.28
CA ALA A 294 3.02 16.95 -20.34
C ALA A 294 2.01 18.07 -20.03
N ASP A 295 1.03 17.80 -19.17
CA ASP A 295 0.04 18.76 -18.68
C ASP A 295 -0.17 18.63 -17.17
N ASN A 296 -0.86 19.61 -16.59
CA ASN A 296 -1.36 19.57 -15.20
C ASN A 296 -2.89 19.36 -15.17
N LYS A 297 -3.48 18.69 -16.17
CA LYS A 297 -4.93 18.46 -16.18
C LYS A 297 -5.31 17.54 -15.04
N GLU A 298 -6.21 18.04 -14.19
CA GLU A 298 -6.79 17.29 -13.10
C GLU A 298 -7.61 16.10 -13.64
N TYR A 299 -7.66 15.05 -12.85
CA TYR A 299 -8.32 13.81 -13.19
C TYR A 299 -8.76 13.09 -11.93
N LYS A 300 -9.98 12.56 -11.92
CA LYS A 300 -10.46 11.65 -10.89
C LYS A 300 -11.21 10.52 -11.56
N GLY A 301 -10.77 9.28 -11.33
CA GLY A 301 -11.40 8.10 -11.89
C GLY A 301 -12.88 8.01 -11.52
N ILE A 302 -13.68 7.41 -12.40
CA ILE A 302 -15.10 7.12 -12.15
C ILE A 302 -15.31 5.62 -12.32
N ILE A 303 -15.86 4.97 -11.30
CA ILE A 303 -16.24 3.54 -11.35
C ILE A 303 -17.76 3.47 -11.50
N TYR A 304 -18.22 2.74 -12.50
CA TYR A 304 -19.63 2.44 -12.71
C TYR A 304 -19.98 1.08 -12.13
N TYR A 305 -21.01 1.03 -11.29
CA TYR A 305 -21.63 -0.21 -10.86
C TYR A 305 -22.92 -0.44 -11.64
N SER A 306 -23.08 -1.64 -12.18
CA SER A 306 -24.33 -2.12 -12.78
C SER A 306 -24.69 -3.45 -12.15
N VAL A 307 -25.90 -3.57 -11.61
CA VAL A 307 -26.45 -4.87 -11.20
C VAL A 307 -26.94 -5.57 -12.45
N SER A 308 -26.40 -6.74 -12.76
CA SER A 308 -26.90 -7.54 -13.87
C SER A 308 -28.01 -8.45 -13.35
N THR A 309 -29.25 -8.20 -13.78
CA THR A 309 -30.43 -8.97 -13.33
C THR A 309 -30.26 -10.47 -13.51
N LEU A 310 -29.51 -10.92 -14.52
CA LEU A 310 -29.28 -12.34 -14.77
C LEU A 310 -28.16 -12.97 -13.93
N LYS A 311 -27.05 -12.29 -13.63
CA LYS A 311 -25.95 -12.92 -12.86
C LYS A 311 -26.11 -12.74 -11.36
N ASP A 312 -26.76 -11.67 -10.92
CA ASP A 312 -26.83 -11.32 -9.50
C ASP A 312 -28.16 -11.76 -8.86
N VAL A 313 -29.27 -11.76 -9.59
CA VAL A 313 -30.60 -12.12 -9.06
C VAL A 313 -30.91 -13.62 -9.25
N LEU A 314 -30.43 -14.24 -10.34
CA LEU A 314 -30.69 -15.65 -10.63
C LEU A 314 -30.15 -16.61 -9.55
N PRO A 315 -28.91 -16.46 -9.02
CA PRO A 315 -28.42 -17.31 -7.94
C PRO A 315 -29.27 -17.17 -6.67
N MET A 316 -29.73 -15.96 -6.39
CA MET A 316 -30.55 -15.65 -5.22
C MET A 316 -31.95 -16.27 -5.33
N LEU A 317 -32.57 -16.20 -6.51
CA LEU A 317 -33.85 -16.88 -6.79
C LEU A 317 -33.71 -18.41 -6.71
N VAL A 318 -32.63 -18.97 -7.26
CA VAL A 318 -32.35 -20.41 -7.16
C VAL A 318 -32.17 -20.83 -5.70
N ALA A 319 -31.44 -20.06 -4.89
CA ALA A 319 -31.29 -20.33 -3.46
C ALA A 319 -32.63 -20.29 -2.70
N ILE A 320 -33.49 -19.31 -3.00
CA ILE A 320 -34.84 -19.19 -2.41
C ILE A 320 -35.70 -20.40 -2.79
N LEU A 321 -35.68 -20.82 -4.07
CA LEU A 321 -36.42 -21.99 -4.53
C LEU A 321 -35.94 -23.28 -3.86
N ILE A 322 -34.62 -23.44 -3.67
CA ILE A 322 -34.05 -24.58 -2.94
C ILE A 322 -34.53 -24.56 -1.48
N LEU A 323 -34.52 -23.41 -0.81
CA LEU A 323 -35.00 -23.29 0.57
C LEU A 323 -36.50 -23.62 0.70
N LEU A 324 -37.32 -23.16 -0.25
CA LEU A 324 -38.75 -23.49 -0.29
C LEU A 324 -38.99 -24.98 -0.56
N ALA A 325 -38.25 -25.59 -1.46
CA ALA A 325 -38.32 -27.03 -1.74
C ALA A 325 -37.91 -27.86 -0.52
N VAL A 326 -36.82 -27.49 0.15
CA VAL A 326 -36.38 -28.14 1.40
C VAL A 326 -37.44 -28.00 2.49
N ARG A 327 -38.03 -26.81 2.66
CA ARG A 327 -39.11 -26.57 3.62
C ARG A 327 -40.34 -27.43 3.30
N TYR A 328 -40.74 -27.52 2.03
CA TYR A 328 -41.85 -28.36 1.59
C TYR A 328 -41.62 -29.84 1.90
N ILE A 329 -40.42 -30.36 1.62
CA ILE A 329 -40.04 -31.74 1.93
C ILE A 329 -40.08 -32.00 3.44
N ILE A 330 -39.59 -31.07 4.27
CA ILE A 330 -39.63 -31.20 5.73
C ILE A 330 -41.06 -31.24 6.26
N VAL A 331 -41.96 -30.40 5.73
CA VAL A 331 -43.38 -30.36 6.14
C VAL A 331 -44.11 -31.63 5.72
N LYS A 332 -43.92 -32.09 4.47
CA LYS A 332 -44.53 -33.33 3.96
C LYS A 332 -44.07 -34.56 4.73
N LYS A 333 -42.81 -34.60 5.17
CA LYS A 333 -42.27 -35.73 5.97
C LYS A 333 -42.81 -35.76 7.40
N ARG A 334 -43.30 -34.63 7.93
CA ARG A 334 -43.97 -34.54 9.24
C ARG A 334 -45.45 -34.88 9.20
N SER A 335 -46.10 -34.82 8.03
CA SER A 335 -47.52 -35.17 7.87
C SER A 335 -47.77 -36.66 7.53
N VAL A 336 -46.72 -37.49 7.49
CA VAL A 336 -46.78 -38.92 7.16
C VAL A 336 -46.28 -39.80 8.34
N CYS A 337 -46.16 -39.20 9.54
CA CYS A 337 -45.95 -39.94 10.79
C CYS A 337 -47.18 -39.85 11.69
#